data_AF-A0A3D2G172-F1
#
_entry.id   AF-A0A3D2G172-F1
#
_cell.length_a   1.000
_cell.length_b   1.000
_cell.length_c   1.000
_cell.angle_alpha   90.00
_cell.angle_beta   90.00
_cell.angle_gamma   90.00
#
_symmetry.space_group_name_H-M   'P 1'
#
loop_
_entity.id
_entity.type
_entity.pdbx_description
1 polymer ?
#
loop_
_entity_poly.entity_id
_entity_poly.type
_entity_poly.pdbx_seq_one_letter_code
_entity_poly.pdbx_strand_id
1 'polypeptide(L)' 'MDEMGLEPMLLLGMRLGEGSGCPLAFEVLDAACAIINDMATFDEAGIDDGYLDEIREGDKFAVEGAQ' A
#
# COMPACT_ATOMS: atom_id res chain seq x y z
N MET A 1 20.15 -3.01 5.03
CA MET A 1 18.67 -2.98 5.11
C MET A 1 18.28 -3.43 6.50
N ASP A 2 18.62 -4.64 6.89
CA ASP A 2 18.35 -5.20 8.23
C ASP A 2 18.90 -4.33 9.37
N GLU A 3 20.18 -3.91 9.29
CA GLU A 3 20.79 -3.00 10.27
C GLU A 3 20.15 -1.60 10.32
N MET A 4 19.44 -1.21 9.25
CA MET A 4 18.71 0.06 9.18
C MET A 4 17.21 -0.13 9.52
N GLY A 5 16.74 -1.37 9.71
CA GLY A 5 15.32 -1.68 9.89
C GLY A 5 14.44 -1.31 8.69
N LEU A 6 14.97 -1.37 7.47
CA LEU A 6 14.26 -1.00 6.25
C LEU A 6 14.03 -2.21 5.35
N GLU A 7 12.88 -2.24 4.67
CA GLU A 7 12.60 -3.19 3.58
C GLU A 7 12.73 -2.52 2.21
N PRO A 8 13.34 -3.20 1.21
CA PRO A 8 13.42 -2.66 -0.14
C PRO A 8 12.04 -2.56 -0.81
N MET A 9 11.73 -1.39 -1.38
CA MET A 9 10.49 -1.19 -2.16
C MET A 9 10.45 -1.93 -3.50
N LEU A 10 11.61 -2.32 -4.06
CA LEU A 10 11.73 -2.98 -5.37
C LEU A 10 12.75 -4.13 -5.31
N LEU A 11 12.34 -5.33 -5.75
CA LEU A 11 13.18 -6.54 -5.78
C LEU A 11 13.50 -6.97 -7.22
N LEU A 12 14.28 -6.16 -7.92
CA LEU A 12 14.56 -6.32 -9.36
C LEU A 12 15.86 -7.08 -9.68
N GLY A 13 16.63 -7.52 -8.67
CA GLY A 13 17.93 -8.15 -8.88
C GLY A 13 18.99 -7.25 -9.52
N MET A 14 18.82 -5.92 -9.46
CA MET A 14 19.76 -4.94 -9.99
C MET A 14 21.07 -4.95 -9.20
N ARG A 15 22.19 -4.76 -9.92
CA ARG A 15 23.55 -4.76 -9.34
C ARG A 15 24.52 -3.79 -10.02
N LEU A 16 23.99 -2.81 -10.76
CA LEU A 16 24.79 -1.81 -11.47
C LEU A 16 25.40 -0.79 -10.51
N GLY A 17 24.68 -0.41 -9.45
CA GLY A 17 25.13 0.61 -8.51
C GLY A 17 24.89 2.03 -9.06
N GLU A 18 25.71 2.98 -8.63
CA GLU A 18 25.72 4.39 -9.11
C GLU A 18 24.37 5.13 -8.99
N GLY A 19 23.45 4.64 -8.16
CA GLY A 19 22.10 5.21 -8.04
C GLY A 19 21.18 4.86 -9.20
N SER A 20 21.49 3.83 -9.99
CA SER A 20 20.65 3.37 -11.12
C SER A 20 19.21 2.99 -10.73
N GLY A 21 18.96 2.66 -9.46
CA GLY A 21 17.60 2.44 -8.93
C GLY A 21 16.84 3.71 -8.54
N CYS A 22 17.51 4.86 -8.40
CA CYS A 22 16.90 6.10 -7.93
C CYS A 22 15.79 6.63 -8.87
N PRO A 23 15.96 6.65 -10.21
CA PRO A 23 14.87 7.09 -11.10
C PRO A 23 13.60 6.26 -10.93
N LEU A 24 13.74 4.94 -10.76
CA LEU A 24 12.59 4.04 -10.52
C LEU A 24 11.92 4.33 -9.17
N ALA A 25 12.70 4.58 -8.13
CA ALA A 25 12.17 4.93 -6.81
C ALA A 25 11.47 6.30 -6.82
N PHE A 26 11.94 7.27 -7.60
CA PHE A 26 11.29 8.57 -7.72
C PHE A 26 9.91 8.48 -8.36
N GLU A 27 9.71 7.65 -9.38
CA GLU A 27 8.38 7.42 -9.95
C GLU A 27 7.39 6.84 -8.92
N VAL A 28 7.87 5.95 -8.04
CA VAL A 28 7.05 5.41 -6.94
C VAL A 28 6.70 6.51 -5.92
N LEU A 29 7.66 7.38 -5.59
CA LEU A 29 7.43 8.50 -4.68
C LEU A 29 6.46 9.52 -5.27
N ASP A 30 6.57 9.84 -6.55
CA ASP A 30 5.65 10.74 -7.25
C ASP A 30 4.23 10.16 -7.28
N ALA A 31 4.08 8.87 -7.55
CA ALA A 31 2.79 8.18 -7.47
C ALA A 31 2.20 8.21 -6.05
N ALA A 32 3.03 8.03 -5.01
CA ALA A 32 2.57 8.13 -3.63
C ALA A 32 2.10 9.55 -3.27
N CYS A 33 2.81 10.58 -3.74
CA CYS A 33 2.40 11.97 -3.59
C CYS A 33 1.07 12.24 -4.31
N ALA A 34 0.90 11.75 -5.53
CA ALA A 34 -0.35 11.89 -6.29
C ALA A 34 -1.52 11.19 -5.57
N ILE A 35 -1.30 10.01 -5.01
CA ILE A 35 -2.30 9.31 -4.20
C ILE A 35 -2.79 10.18 -3.04
N ILE A 36 -1.87 10.79 -2.30
CA ILE A 36 -2.23 11.60 -1.13
C ILE A 36 -2.95 12.90 -1.52
N ASN A 37 -2.53 13.53 -2.62
CA ASN A 37 -3.04 14.85 -3.01
C ASN A 37 -4.29 14.80 -3.88
N ASP A 38 -4.43 13.76 -4.70
CA ASP A 38 -5.38 13.74 -5.82
C ASP A 38 -6.42 12.61 -5.72
N MET A 39 -6.26 11.62 -4.82
CA MET A 39 -7.32 10.62 -4.63
C MET A 39 -8.53 11.22 -3.92
N ALA A 40 -9.70 11.08 -4.54
CA ALA A 40 -10.96 11.39 -3.91
C ALA A 40 -11.23 10.48 -2.71
N THR A 41 -11.77 11.06 -1.65
CA THR A 41 -12.39 10.32 -0.53
C THR A 41 -13.64 9.58 -0.99
N PHE A 42 -14.15 8.64 -0.19
CA PHE A 42 -15.38 7.92 -0.53
C PHE A 42 -16.59 8.84 -0.73
N ASP A 43 -16.72 9.86 0.11
CA ASP A 43 -17.78 10.86 -0.03
C ASP A 43 -17.66 11.64 -1.35
N GLU A 44 -16.45 12.11 -1.70
CA GLU A 44 -16.19 12.83 -2.96
C GLU A 44 -16.40 11.95 -4.20
N ALA A 45 -16.13 10.65 -4.09
CA ALA A 45 -16.38 9.67 -5.13
C ALA A 45 -17.84 9.18 -5.18
N GLY A 46 -18.68 9.56 -4.21
CA GLY A 46 -20.08 9.12 -4.10
C GLY A 46 -20.22 7.63 -3.78
N ILE A 47 -19.27 7.06 -3.04
CA ILE A 47 -19.25 5.64 -2.64
C ILE A 47 -19.89 5.49 -1.27
N ASP A 48 -20.96 4.69 -1.20
CA ASP A 48 -21.57 4.26 0.06
C ASP A 48 -20.80 3.07 0.65
N ASP A 49 -20.08 3.29 1.76
CA ASP A 49 -19.23 2.29 2.41
C ASP A 49 -19.90 1.63 3.63
N GLY A 50 -21.20 1.84 3.87
CA GLY A 50 -21.91 1.27 5.02
C GLY A 50 -21.92 -0.26 5.10
N TYR A 51 -21.73 -0.96 3.97
CA TYR A 51 -21.57 -2.42 3.97
C TYR A 51 -20.25 -2.87 4.65
N LEU A 52 -19.26 -1.99 4.77
CA LEU A 52 -18.00 -2.29 5.45
C LEU A 52 -18.13 -2.30 6.97
N ASP A 53 -19.18 -1.69 7.54
CA ASP A 53 -19.38 -1.65 8.99
C ASP A 53 -19.55 -3.07 9.55
N GLU A 54 -20.28 -3.93 8.83
CA GLU A 54 -20.42 -5.34 9.19
C GLU A 54 -19.09 -6.12 9.13
N ILE A 55 -18.15 -5.69 8.29
CA ILE A 55 -16.82 -6.29 8.11
C ILE A 55 -15.86 -5.79 9.21
N ARG A 56 -15.90 -4.48 9.51
CA ARG A 56 -15.05 -3.81 10.51
C ARG A 56 -15.38 -4.23 11.94
N GLU A 57 -16.62 -4.67 12.20
CA GLU A 57 -17.03 -5.27 13.48
C GLU A 57 -16.31 -6.59 13.81
N GLY A 58 -15.55 -7.15 12.86
CA GLY A 58 -14.51 -8.15 13.13
C GLY A 58 -15.03 -9.39 13.83
N ASP A 59 -15.75 -10.25 13.10
CA ASP A 59 -15.95 -11.68 13.44
C ASP A 59 -16.83 -12.43 12.42
N LYS A 60 -17.49 -11.74 11.48
CA LYS A 60 -18.54 -12.34 10.63
C LYS A 60 -18.05 -13.25 9.50
N PHE A 61 -16.73 -13.33 9.26
CA PHE A 61 -16.12 -14.24 8.27
C PHE A 61 -15.05 -15.17 8.85
N ALA A 62 -14.80 -15.11 10.16
CA ALA A 62 -13.96 -16.10 10.82
C ALA A 62 -14.78 -17.38 10.98
N VAL A 63 -14.36 -18.46 10.32
CA VAL A 63 -14.93 -19.78 10.57
C VAL A 63 -14.46 -20.21 11.96
N GLU A 64 -15.35 -20.18 12.95
CA GLU A 64 -15.09 -20.86 14.23
C GLU A 64 -14.98 -22.36 13.96
N GLY A 65 -13.77 -22.89 14.06
CA GLY A 65 -13.50 -24.32 13.96
C GLY A 65 -12.83 -24.75 12.65
N ALA A 66 -11.54 -24.41 12.49
CA ALA A 66 -10.62 -25.35 11.87
C ALA A 66 -10.02 -26.21 12.99
N GLN A 67 -10.74 -27.29 13.34
CA GLN A 67 -10.16 -28.44 14.05
C GLN A 67 -9.60 -29.44 13.05
#